data_AF-R8Y427-F1
#
_entry.id   AF-R8Y427-F1
#
_cell.length_a   1.000
_cell.length_b   1.000
_cell.length_c   1.000
_cell.angle_alpha   90.00
_cell.angle_beta   90.00
_cell.angle_gamma   90.00
#
_symmetry.space_group_name_H-M   'P 1'
#
loop_
_entity.id
_entity.type
_entity.pdbx_description
1 polymer ?
#
loop_
_entity_poly.entity_id
_entity_poly.type
_entity_poly.pdbx_seq_one_letter_code
_entity_poly.pdbx_strand_id
1 'polypeptide(L)'
;MYYVSYKTTGHPIFIGKLKEGEPTGKPFVVYKSLDGLLVGDENYLYDETKSLLRWEGLQEPEYEREIIGFADTEDEAFEIGTSQ
;
A
#
# COMPACT_ATOMS: atom_id res chain seq x y z
N MET A 1 -2.07 11.30 0.24
CA MET A 1 -0.76 10.64 0.18
C MET A 1 -0.76 9.63 -0.95
N TYR A 2 0.31 9.62 -1.75
CA TYR A 2 0.47 8.66 -2.85
C TYR A 2 1.52 7.60 -2.50
N TYR A 3 1.15 6.33 -2.66
CA TYR A 3 2.02 5.19 -2.46
C TYR A 3 2.26 4.47 -3.78
N VAL A 4 3.49 4.04 -4.02
CA VAL A 4 3.85 3.17 -5.14
C VAL A 4 4.08 1.77 -4.60
N SER A 5 3.34 0.80 -5.13
CA SER A 5 3.56 -0.60 -4.77
C SER A 5 4.95 -1.02 -5.24
N TYR A 6 5.80 -1.53 -4.34
CA TYR A 6 7.18 -1.84 -4.70
C TYR A 6 7.60 -3.27 -4.36
N LYS A 7 6.87 -3.97 -3.47
CA LYS A 7 7.25 -5.31 -3.01
C LYS A 7 6.04 -6.14 -2.57
N THR A 8 6.12 -7.46 -2.73
CA THR A 8 5.17 -8.44 -2.17
C THR A 8 5.79 -9.19 -1.00
N THR A 9 5.02 -9.45 0.06
CA THR A 9 5.43 -10.26 1.23
C THR A 9 4.84 -11.68 1.19
N GLY A 10 4.14 -12.03 0.10
CA GLY A 10 3.40 -13.28 -0.07
C GLY A 10 1.98 -12.98 -0.51
N HIS A 11 1.39 -13.78 -1.40
CA HIS A 11 0.00 -13.55 -1.82
C HIS A 11 -0.96 -13.71 -0.64
N PRO A 12 -1.89 -12.75 -0.38
CA PRO A 12 -2.24 -11.55 -1.17
C PRO A 12 -1.74 -10.21 -0.57
N ILE A 13 -0.56 -10.14 0.05
CA ILE A 13 -0.04 -8.97 0.79
C ILE A 13 1.09 -8.25 0.04
N PHE A 14 1.01 -6.91 0.05
CA PHE A 14 1.89 -6.00 -0.69
C PHE A 14 2.32 -4.83 0.17
N ILE A 15 3.48 -4.25 -0.16
CA ILE A 15 4.03 -3.05 0.48
C ILE A 15 4.12 -1.92 -0.56
N GLY A 16 3.49 -0.80 -0.24
CA GLY A 16 3.62 0.47 -0.94
C GLY A 16 4.58 1.42 -0.23
N LYS A 17 5.33 2.21 -0.99
CA LYS A 17 6.21 3.27 -0.49
C LYS A 17 5.68 4.64 -0.89
N LEU A 18 5.65 5.57 0.05
CA LEU A 18 5.27 6.95 -0.15
C LEU A 18 6.22 7.61 -1.17
N LYS A 19 5.67 8.40 -2.09
CA LYS A 19 6.46 9.11 -3.10
C LYS A 19 7.40 10.14 -2.46
N GLU A 20 8.62 10.28 -2.99
CA GLU A 20 9.61 11.25 -2.50
C GLU A 20 9.04 12.68 -2.52
N GLY A 21 9.19 13.40 -1.41
CA GLY A 21 8.73 14.80 -1.26
C GLY A 21 7.43 14.97 -0.45
N GLU A 22 6.72 13.89 -0.11
CA GLU A 22 5.54 13.95 0.78
C GLU A 22 5.97 13.92 2.26
N PRO A 23 5.60 14.93 3.08
CA PRO A 23 6.12 15.08 4.43
C PRO A 23 5.26 14.30 5.45
N THR A 24 5.53 13.03 5.72
CA THR A 24 4.98 12.34 6.91
C THR A 24 5.83 11.15 7.37
N GLY A 25 5.92 10.94 8.68
CA GLY A 25 6.67 9.85 9.30
C GLY A 25 5.92 8.53 9.31
N LYS A 26 5.50 8.05 8.12
CA LYS A 26 5.02 6.69 7.81
C LYS A 26 5.23 6.38 6.32
N PRO A 27 6.48 6.29 5.84
CA PRO A 27 6.81 6.11 4.42
C PRO A 27 6.32 4.79 3.81
N PHE A 28 5.92 3.79 4.58
CA PHE A 28 5.49 2.50 4.06
C PHE A 28 4.06 2.17 4.47
N VAL A 29 3.31 1.59 3.55
CA VAL A 29 1.96 1.06 3.78
C VAL A 29 1.91 -0.40 3.35
N VAL A 30 1.24 -1.23 4.14
CA VAL A 30 1.04 -2.65 3.86
C VAL A 30 -0.44 -2.87 3.58
N TYR A 31 -0.77 -3.58 2.50
CA TYR A 31 -2.16 -3.75 2.07
C TYR A 31 -2.43 -5.12 1.44
N LYS A 32 -3.69 -5.57 1.46
CA LYS A 32 -4.15 -6.79 0.79
C LYS A 32 -4.64 -6.50 -0.63
N SER A 33 -4.23 -7.31 -1.58
CA SER A 33 -4.67 -7.28 -2.98
C SER A 33 -4.83 -8.70 -3.51
N LEU A 34 -6.04 -9.06 -3.94
CA LEU A 34 -6.29 -10.37 -4.57
C LEU A 34 -5.74 -10.44 -5.99
N ASP A 35 -5.55 -9.29 -6.63
CA ASP A 35 -4.91 -9.19 -7.94
C ASP A 35 -3.42 -8.92 -7.74
N GLY A 36 -2.59 -9.88 -8.11
CA GLY A 36 -1.13 -9.69 -8.18
C GLY A 36 -0.68 -8.79 -9.32
N LEU A 37 -1.61 -8.13 -10.01
CA LEU A 37 -1.38 -7.55 -11.33
C LEU A 37 -0.52 -6.27 -11.30
N LEU A 38 -0.30 -5.65 -10.14
CA LEU A 38 -0.13 -4.19 -10.08
C LEU A 38 1.00 -3.75 -9.11
N VAL A 39 2.10 -4.51 -9.08
CA VAL A 39 3.29 -4.16 -8.29
C VAL A 39 4.29 -3.43 -9.20
N GLY A 40 4.60 -2.18 -8.88
CA GLY A 40 5.74 -1.46 -9.46
C GLY A 40 5.43 -0.21 -10.28
N ASP A 41 4.21 -0.05 -10.81
CA ASP A 41 3.94 0.99 -11.81
C ASP A 41 2.79 1.97 -11.47
N GLU A 42 2.01 1.73 -10.41
CA GLU A 42 0.91 2.62 -10.08
C GLU A 42 1.03 3.39 -8.78
N ASN A 43 0.46 4.59 -8.84
CA ASN A 43 0.21 5.44 -7.70
C ASN A 43 -1.13 5.03 -7.07
N TYR A 44 -1.10 4.74 -5.77
CA TYR A 44 -2.28 4.55 -4.95
C TYR A 44 -2.53 5.80 -4.12
N LEU A 45 -3.75 6.33 -4.18
CA LEU A 45 -4.24 7.37 -3.30
C LEU A 45 -4.73 6.76 -1.99
N TYR A 46 -4.18 7.23 -0.88
CA TYR A 46 -4.66 6.89 0.45
C TYR A 46 -5.85 7.77 0.86
N ASP A 47 -6.97 7.13 1.22
CA ASP A 47 -8.16 7.75 1.82
C ASP A 47 -8.13 7.55 3.34
N GLU A 48 -7.74 8.60 4.07
CA GLU A 48 -7.66 8.61 5.54
C GLU A 48 -9.01 8.39 6.22
N THR A 49 -10.11 8.83 5.59
CA THR A 49 -11.45 8.74 6.19
C THR A 49 -11.93 7.30 6.25
N LYS A 50 -11.55 6.51 5.24
CA LYS A 50 -11.95 5.10 5.11
C LYS A 50 -10.86 4.11 5.45
N SER A 51 -9.62 4.58 5.64
CA SER A 51 -8.43 3.73 5.81
C SER A 51 -8.24 2.75 4.63
N LEU A 52 -8.38 3.26 3.40
CA LEU A 52 -8.29 2.47 2.16
C LEU A 52 -7.26 3.05 1.20
N LEU A 53 -6.61 2.17 0.44
CA LEU A 53 -5.81 2.55 -0.73
C LEU A 53 -6.64 2.37 -1.99
N ARG A 54 -6.62 3.37 -2.86
CA ARG A 54 -7.33 3.38 -4.14
C ARG A 54 -6.36 3.67 -5.26
N TRP A 55 -6.59 3.12 -6.43
CA TRP A 55 -5.75 3.40 -7.59
C TRP A 55 -5.98 4.81 -8.13
N GLU A 56 -4.92 5.45 -8.61
CA GLU A 56 -5.04 6.70 -9.35
C GLU A 56 -5.81 6.47 -10.66
N GLY A 57 -7.04 7.01 -10.74
CA GLY A 57 -7.89 6.92 -11.93
C GLY A 57 -9.01 5.88 -11.88
N LEU A 58 -9.01 4.96 -10.90
CA LEU A 58 -10.10 4.01 -10.70
C LEU A 58 -10.76 4.21 -9.33
N GLN A 59 -12.06 4.53 -9.35
CA GLN A 59 -12.84 4.84 -8.12
C GLN A 59 -13.84 3.74 -7.74
N GLU A 60 -13.95 2.68 -8.54
CA GLU A 60 -14.88 1.58 -8.24
C GLU A 60 -14.42 0.80 -6.99
N PRO A 61 -15.36 0.30 -6.16
CA PRO A 61 -15.05 -0.41 -4.92
C PRO A 61 -14.16 -1.65 -5.10
N GLU A 62 -14.19 -2.29 -6.28
CA GLU A 62 -13.36 -3.45 -6.61
C GLU A 62 -11.85 -3.15 -6.62
N TYR A 63 -11.47 -1.87 -6.77
CA TYR A 63 -10.08 -1.41 -6.75
C TYR A 63 -9.65 -0.89 -5.38
N GLU A 64 -10.53 -0.97 -4.37
CA GLU A 64 -10.18 -0.63 -2.99
C GLU A 64 -9.30 -1.74 -2.40
N ARG A 65 -8.18 -1.32 -1.79
CA ARG A 65 -7.25 -2.21 -1.11
C ARG A 65 -7.32 -1.96 0.39
N GLU A 66 -7.48 -3.05 1.13
CA GLU A 66 -7.52 -3.03 2.60
C GLU A 66 -6.12 -2.80 3.15
N ILE A 67 -5.96 -1.76 3.96
CA ILE A 67 -4.69 -1.46 4.64
C ILE A 67 -4.56 -2.35 5.87
N ILE A 68 -3.45 -3.08 5.94
CA ILE A 68 -3.10 -3.95 7.06
C ILE A 68 -2.25 -3.18 8.09
N GLY A 69 -1.46 -2.21 7.64
CA GLY A 69 -0.64 -1.41 8.52
C GLY A 69 0.18 -0.34 7.82
N PHE A 70 0.86 0.45 8.63
CA PHE A 70 1.85 1.43 8.19
C PHE A 70 3.14 1.18 8.93
N ALA A 71 4.26 1.52 8.30
CA ALA A 71 5.58 1.32 8.85
C ALA A 71 6.50 2.51 8.52
N ASP A 72 7.49 2.70 9.38
CA ASP A 72 8.53 3.71 9.24
C ASP A 72 9.72 3.20 8.44
N THR A 73 9.91 1.87 8.43
CA THR A 73 11.00 1.19 7.74
C THR A 73 10.48 0.06 6.85
N GLU A 74 11.29 -0.34 5.85
CA GLU A 74 10.98 -1.49 5.01
C GLU A 74 10.94 -2.80 5.81
N ASP A 75 11.84 -2.96 6.77
CA ASP A 75 11.90 -4.17 7.61
C ASP A 75 10.61 -4.33 8.44
N GLU A 76 10.16 -3.26 9.09
CA GLU A 76 8.89 -3.26 9.83
C GLU A 76 7.69 -3.55 8.92
N ALA A 77 7.66 -2.97 7.71
CA ALA A 77 6.61 -3.24 6.74
C ALA A 77 6.59 -4.73 6.32
N PHE A 78 7.77 -5.34 6.20
CA PHE A 78 7.92 -6.74 5.86
C PHE A 78 7.47 -7.66 7.00
N GLU A 79 7.80 -7.33 8.24
CA GLU A 79 7.31 -8.05 9.43
C GLU A 79 5.78 -8.00 9.51
N ILE A 80 5.16 -6.83 9.32
CA ILE A 80 3.70 -6.66 9.28
C ILE A 80 3.09 -7.56 8.19
N GLY A 81 3.71 -7.58 7.00
CA GLY A 81 3.20 -8.33 5.86
C GLY A 81 3.40 -9.85 5.94
N THR A 82 4.26 -10.34 6.83
CA THR A 82 4.57 -11.78 7.01
C THR A 82 4.04 -12.37 8.31
N SER A 83 3.62 -11.53 9.26
CA SER A 83 3.06 -11.95 10.56
C SER A 83 1.56 -12.31 10.53
N GLN A 84 0.95 -12.49 9.36
CA GLN A 84 -0.47 -12.81 9.15
C GLN A 84 -0.74 -14.30 8.98
#